data_AF-A0A7C3IJQ2-F1
#
_entry.id   AF-A0A7C3IJQ2-F1
#
_cell.length_a   1.000
_cell.length_b   1.000
_cell.length_c   1.000
_cell.angle_alpha   90.00
_cell.angle_beta   90.00
_cell.angle_gamma   90.00
#
_symmetry.space_group_name_H-M   'P 1'
#
loop_
_entity.id
_entity.type
_entity.pdbx_description
1 polymer ?
#
loop_
_entity_poly.entity_id
_entity_poly.type
_entity_poly.pdbx_seq_one_letter_code
_entity_poly.pdbx_strand_id
1 'polypeptide(L)'
;MLKILKPIILFFTLFFINYSLFSQFKNLSITSGISTISILGENPGAKSIIERDTTKEPIYGGSFKTPQACFSFQVNVGLDDENKFIVPIGFEYVYFNAMERIPAATQLTVYLRHSISVPTFYTGFQFQFMKFPLANVKAYAGLEARASFVQEGVFYRRFYYHALDSSFIYESKTKDAATRFGAVLRLGFQGEVIDPWFVNFSAAYGVMNLLGRNDKRGELLTPLTNFETKESLVFNFHLALLIQYRL
;
A
#
# COMPACT_ATOMS: atom_id res chain seq x y z
N MET A 1 -33.43 -2.06 7.56
CA MET A 1 -32.48 -3.19 7.44
C MET A 1 -32.66 -4.02 6.16
N LEU A 2 -33.88 -4.43 5.78
CA LEU A 2 -34.10 -5.26 4.57
C LEU A 2 -33.73 -4.63 3.20
N LYS A 3 -33.68 -3.30 3.07
CA LYS A 3 -33.37 -2.63 1.78
C LYS A 3 -31.89 -2.74 1.37
N ILE A 4 -30.98 -2.91 2.31
CA ILE A 4 -29.53 -3.08 2.06
C ILE A 4 -29.17 -4.57 1.85
N LEU A 5 -29.99 -5.47 2.40
CA LEU A 5 -29.77 -6.91 2.27
C LEU A 5 -30.05 -7.42 0.84
N LYS A 6 -31.01 -6.80 0.13
CA LYS A 6 -31.37 -7.17 -1.25
C LYS A 6 -30.22 -7.02 -2.26
N PRO A 7 -29.48 -5.89 -2.33
CA PRO A 7 -28.34 -5.78 -3.25
C PRO A 7 -27.18 -6.69 -2.85
N ILE A 8 -26.97 -6.97 -1.56
CA ILE A 8 -25.93 -7.90 -1.09
C ILE A 8 -26.27 -9.33 -1.49
N ILE A 9 -27.52 -9.76 -1.26
CA ILE A 9 -28.01 -11.07 -1.68
C ILE A 9 -27.95 -11.18 -3.20
N LEU A 10 -28.33 -10.14 -3.96
CA LEU A 10 -28.23 -10.10 -5.41
C LEU A 10 -26.77 -10.18 -5.89
N PHE A 11 -25.84 -9.48 -5.25
CA PHE A 11 -24.41 -9.54 -5.54
C PHE A 11 -23.85 -10.94 -5.30
N PHE A 12 -24.17 -11.56 -4.15
CA PHE A 12 -23.77 -12.94 -3.88
C PHE A 12 -24.45 -13.93 -4.81
N THR A 13 -25.74 -13.76 -5.15
CA THR A 13 -26.41 -14.65 -6.13
C THR A 13 -25.81 -14.51 -7.53
N LEU A 14 -25.46 -13.29 -7.98
CA LEU A 14 -24.74 -13.10 -9.24
C LEU A 14 -23.33 -13.72 -9.20
N PHE A 15 -22.68 -13.73 -8.05
CA PHE A 15 -21.38 -14.40 -7.85
C PHE A 15 -21.52 -15.94 -7.88
N PHE A 16 -22.59 -16.48 -7.30
CA PHE A 16 -22.85 -17.93 -7.22
C PHE A 16 -23.50 -18.52 -8.49
N ILE A 17 -24.27 -17.75 -9.26
CA ILE A 17 -24.87 -18.21 -10.53
C ILE A 17 -23.80 -18.43 -11.63
N ASN A 18 -22.59 -17.92 -11.43
CA ASN A 18 -21.44 -18.10 -12.32
C ASN A 18 -20.57 -19.34 -11.99
N TYR A 19 -21.12 -20.39 -11.38
CA TYR A 19 -20.39 -21.65 -11.13
C TYR A 19 -19.79 -22.27 -12.42
N SER A 20 -20.34 -21.95 -13.60
CA SER A 20 -19.79 -22.33 -14.90
C SER A 20 -18.49 -21.60 -15.28
N LEU A 21 -18.24 -20.39 -14.76
CA LEU A 21 -16.97 -19.67 -14.93
C LEU A 21 -15.84 -20.32 -14.12
N PHE A 22 -16.14 -20.98 -13.00
CA PHE A 22 -15.13 -21.67 -12.19
C PHE A 22 -14.54 -22.91 -12.87
N SER A 23 -15.24 -23.52 -13.86
CA SER A 23 -14.67 -24.61 -14.66
C SER A 23 -13.56 -24.15 -15.62
N GLN A 24 -13.45 -22.83 -15.86
CA GLN A 24 -12.39 -22.22 -16.67
C GLN A 24 -11.16 -21.84 -15.84
N PHE A 25 -11.27 -21.85 -14.50
CA PHE A 25 -10.15 -21.55 -13.62
C PHE A 25 -9.25 -22.76 -13.51
N LYS A 26 -8.05 -22.63 -14.06
CA LYS A 26 -7.02 -23.65 -14.03
C LYS A 26 -5.84 -23.14 -13.20
N ASN A 27 -5.05 -24.06 -12.66
CA ASN A 27 -3.75 -23.75 -12.06
C ASN A 27 -3.81 -22.68 -10.95
N LEU A 28 -4.59 -22.96 -9.90
CA LEU A 28 -4.64 -22.08 -8.74
C LEU A 28 -3.29 -22.05 -8.02
N SER A 29 -2.88 -20.88 -7.56
CA SER A 29 -1.75 -20.77 -6.64
C SER A 29 -1.99 -19.72 -5.58
N ILE A 30 -1.38 -19.93 -4.42
CA ILE A 30 -1.40 -19.01 -3.30
C ILE A 30 -0.01 -18.42 -3.17
N THR A 31 0.08 -17.10 -2.98
CA THR A 31 1.33 -16.39 -2.86
C THR A 31 1.28 -15.49 -1.64
N SER A 32 2.34 -15.49 -0.84
CA SER A 32 2.45 -14.59 0.32
C SER A 32 3.89 -14.22 0.60
N GLY A 33 4.10 -13.10 1.28
CA GLY A 33 5.43 -12.68 1.68
C GLY A 33 5.49 -11.22 2.07
N ILE A 34 6.70 -10.67 1.94
CA ILE A 34 6.99 -9.30 2.34
C ILE A 34 7.23 -8.48 1.08
N SER A 35 6.68 -7.27 1.11
CA SER A 35 6.97 -6.24 0.15
C SER A 35 7.35 -4.94 0.87
N THR A 36 7.85 -3.98 0.11
CA THR A 36 8.12 -2.63 0.59
C THR A 36 7.44 -1.65 -0.33
N ILE A 37 6.95 -0.55 0.22
CA ILE A 37 6.38 0.57 -0.54
C ILE A 37 7.13 1.87 -0.21
N SER A 38 7.50 2.61 -1.25
CA SER A 38 8.10 3.94 -1.13
C SER A 38 7.21 4.97 -1.79
N ILE A 39 6.99 6.11 -1.13
CA ILE A 39 6.31 7.25 -1.77
C ILE A 39 7.32 7.94 -2.70
N LEU A 40 6.87 8.32 -3.89
CA LEU A 40 7.70 8.95 -4.91
C LEU A 40 7.32 10.43 -5.12
N GLY A 41 8.31 11.20 -5.59
CA GLY A 41 8.13 12.60 -5.96
C GLY A 41 7.89 13.54 -4.77
N GLU A 42 7.39 14.73 -5.08
CA GLU A 42 7.18 15.82 -4.12
C GLU A 42 5.85 15.70 -3.34
N ASN A 43 5.47 14.48 -2.94
CA ASN A 43 4.25 14.26 -2.18
C ASN A 43 4.43 14.64 -0.68
N PRO A 44 3.51 15.40 -0.06
CA PRO A 44 3.61 15.77 1.36
C PRO A 44 3.74 14.59 2.33
N GLY A 45 3.20 13.41 2.00
CA GLY A 45 3.39 12.19 2.79
C GLY A 45 4.86 11.78 2.97
N ALA A 46 5.73 12.16 2.05
CA ALA A 46 7.18 11.92 2.12
C ALA A 46 7.97 13.09 2.72
N LYS A 47 7.35 14.27 2.95
CA LYS A 47 8.04 15.44 3.52
C LYS A 47 8.15 15.33 5.03
N SER A 48 9.05 16.11 5.64
CA SER A 48 9.20 16.12 7.11
C SER A 48 7.89 16.47 7.80
N ILE A 49 7.64 15.95 9.02
CA ILE A 49 6.41 16.28 9.76
C ILE A 49 6.36 17.78 10.02
N ILE A 50 7.51 18.38 10.32
CA ILE A 50 7.66 19.82 10.43
C ILE A 50 8.73 20.26 9.42
N GLU A 51 8.35 21.13 8.48
CA GLU A 51 9.29 21.78 7.58
C GLU A 51 10.10 22.83 8.36
N ARG A 52 11.43 22.78 8.21
CA ARG A 52 12.38 23.67 8.89
C ARG A 52 12.96 24.72 7.95
N ASP A 53 12.85 24.48 6.64
CA ASP A 53 13.25 25.44 5.64
C ASP A 53 12.19 26.53 5.51
N THR A 54 12.51 27.73 6.00
CA THR A 54 11.61 28.89 5.97
C THR A 54 11.33 29.41 4.56
N THR A 55 12.06 28.92 3.54
CA THR A 55 11.81 29.25 2.13
C THR A 55 10.76 28.36 1.48
N LYS A 56 10.35 27.29 2.17
CA LYS A 56 9.36 26.32 1.68
C LYS A 56 8.00 26.54 2.34
N GLU A 57 6.95 26.07 1.68
CA GLU A 57 5.60 26.12 2.23
C GLU A 57 5.52 25.32 3.54
N PRO A 58 4.87 25.88 4.59
CA PRO A 58 4.80 25.26 5.90
C PRO A 58 3.75 24.14 5.92
N ILE A 59 3.99 23.05 5.19
CA ILE A 59 3.11 21.89 5.14
C ILE A 59 3.55 20.86 6.18
N TYR A 60 2.60 20.30 6.94
CA TYR A 60 2.87 19.16 7.82
C TYR A 60 2.99 17.89 6.99
N GLY A 61 4.21 17.37 6.84
CA GLY A 61 4.44 16.14 6.08
C GLY A 61 4.12 14.86 6.85
N GLY A 62 4.15 13.74 6.13
CA GLY A 62 3.97 12.40 6.70
C GLY A 62 5.26 11.77 7.26
N SER A 63 6.42 12.24 6.79
CA SER A 63 7.78 11.74 7.05
C SER A 63 8.03 10.28 6.65
N PHE A 64 7.20 9.74 5.75
CA PHE A 64 7.37 8.40 5.19
C PHE A 64 8.41 8.41 4.04
N LYS A 65 9.62 8.91 4.33
CA LYS A 65 10.73 9.10 3.38
C LYS A 65 11.38 7.79 2.93
N THR A 66 11.40 6.81 3.82
CA THR A 66 12.04 5.51 3.58
C THR A 66 11.02 4.48 3.13
N PRO A 67 11.46 3.41 2.45
CA PRO A 67 10.59 2.28 2.15
C PRO A 67 9.91 1.75 3.42
N GLN A 68 8.61 1.51 3.34
CA GLN A 68 7.77 1.02 4.43
C GLN A 68 7.47 -0.45 4.21
N ALA A 69 7.51 -1.23 5.29
CA ALA A 69 7.22 -2.66 5.22
C ALA A 69 5.75 -2.92 4.90
N CYS A 70 5.52 -3.95 4.11
CA CYS A 70 4.21 -4.38 3.67
C CYS A 70 4.15 -5.92 3.72
N PHE A 71 3.02 -6.43 4.18
CA PHE A 71 2.69 -7.85 4.06
C PHE A 71 1.75 -8.02 2.87
N SER A 72 2.05 -8.98 1.99
CA SER A 72 1.23 -9.27 0.82
C SER A 72 0.75 -10.71 0.83
N PHE A 73 -0.51 -10.92 0.45
CA PHE A 73 -1.14 -12.21 0.21
C PHE A 73 -1.97 -12.13 -1.06
N GLN A 74 -1.88 -13.13 -1.94
CA GLN A 74 -2.72 -13.20 -3.13
C GLN A 74 -3.02 -14.64 -3.55
N VAL A 75 -4.17 -14.80 -4.18
CA VAL A 75 -4.53 -15.98 -4.95
C VAL A 75 -4.36 -15.63 -6.42
N ASN A 76 -3.67 -16.48 -7.15
CA ASN A 76 -3.54 -16.37 -8.59
C ASN A 76 -4.44 -17.42 -9.25
N VAL A 77 -5.20 -16.96 -10.22
CA VAL A 77 -6.07 -17.80 -11.03
C VAL A 77 -5.55 -17.81 -12.46
N GLY A 78 -5.09 -18.97 -12.94
CA GLY A 78 -4.71 -19.16 -14.33
C GLY A 78 -5.95 -19.21 -15.23
N LEU A 79 -5.87 -18.52 -16.37
CA LEU A 79 -6.93 -18.52 -17.40
C LEU A 79 -6.64 -19.49 -18.55
N ASP A 80 -5.42 -20.03 -18.59
CA ASP A 80 -4.93 -20.93 -19.62
C ASP A 80 -4.04 -22.03 -19.03
N ASP A 81 -3.89 -23.13 -19.77
CA ASP A 81 -3.12 -24.30 -19.31
C ASP A 81 -1.64 -23.99 -19.08
N GLU A 82 -1.08 -23.03 -19.82
CA GLU A 82 0.33 -22.64 -19.72
C GLU A 82 0.59 -21.57 -18.64
N ASN A 83 -0.46 -21.05 -18.01
CA ASN A 83 -0.45 -19.89 -17.10
C ASN A 83 0.10 -18.61 -17.72
N LYS A 84 -0.05 -18.44 -19.03
CA LYS A 84 0.33 -17.20 -19.72
C LYS A 84 -0.49 -16.00 -19.24
N PHE A 85 -1.74 -16.23 -18.87
CA PHE A 85 -2.67 -15.22 -18.40
C PHE A 85 -3.15 -15.56 -16.99
N ILE A 86 -2.92 -14.63 -16.06
CA ILE A 86 -3.22 -14.84 -14.65
C ILE A 86 -4.04 -13.65 -14.13
N VAL A 87 -5.08 -13.95 -13.35
CA VAL A 87 -5.82 -12.96 -12.56
C VAL A 87 -5.34 -13.07 -11.10
N PRO A 88 -4.53 -12.12 -10.61
CA PRO A 88 -4.23 -12.02 -9.20
C PRO A 88 -5.40 -11.37 -8.46
N ILE A 89 -5.79 -11.94 -7.32
CA ILE A 89 -6.71 -11.35 -6.36
C ILE A 89 -5.99 -11.34 -5.02
N GLY A 90 -5.77 -10.17 -4.44
CA GLY A 90 -4.89 -10.06 -3.28
C GLY A 90 -5.26 -9.00 -2.27
N PHE A 91 -4.50 -9.06 -1.18
CA PHE A 91 -4.55 -8.19 -0.04
C PHE A 91 -3.12 -7.78 0.32
N GLU A 92 -2.91 -6.49 0.54
CA GLU A 92 -1.68 -5.93 1.08
C GLU A 92 -1.98 -5.14 2.36
N TYR A 93 -1.12 -5.26 3.35
CA TYR A 93 -1.18 -4.46 4.57
C TYR A 93 0.12 -3.69 4.72
N VAL A 94 0.05 -2.38 4.51
CA VAL A 94 1.17 -1.47 4.73
C VAL A 94 1.04 -0.83 6.10
N TYR A 95 2.11 -0.87 6.88
CA TYR A 95 2.23 -0.09 8.11
C TYR A 95 3.22 1.06 7.89
N PHE A 96 2.69 2.26 7.64
CA PHE A 96 3.48 3.47 7.55
C PHE A 96 3.86 3.91 8.97
N ASN A 97 5.16 4.07 9.23
CA ASN A 97 5.64 4.57 10.51
C ASN A 97 6.89 5.44 10.32
N ALA A 98 6.79 6.68 10.78
CA ALA A 98 7.87 7.64 10.71
C ALA A 98 8.14 8.24 12.09
N MET A 99 9.41 8.52 12.37
CA MET A 99 9.86 9.18 13.58
C MET A 99 10.83 10.31 13.22
N GLU A 100 10.65 11.48 13.84
CA GLU A 100 11.55 12.61 13.70
C GLU A 100 12.02 13.09 15.07
N ARG A 101 13.30 13.48 15.13
CA ARG A 101 13.89 14.15 16.30
C ARG A 101 14.35 15.52 15.88
N ILE A 102 13.77 16.55 16.48
CA ILE A 102 14.03 17.95 16.17
C ILE A 102 14.67 18.62 17.39
N PRO A 103 15.95 19.01 17.35
CA PRO A 103 16.54 19.86 18.36
C PRO A 103 16.02 21.29 18.16
N ALA A 104 14.86 21.59 18.74
CA ALA A 104 14.15 22.87 18.53
C ALA A 104 14.87 24.05 19.19
N ALA A 105 15.52 23.82 20.33
CA ALA A 105 16.39 24.79 21.01
C ALA A 105 17.47 24.05 21.82
N THR A 106 18.47 24.77 22.33
CA THR A 106 19.59 24.19 23.12
C THR A 106 19.12 23.27 24.25
N GLN A 107 17.99 23.60 24.89
CA GLN A 107 17.43 22.86 26.01
C GLN A 107 16.11 22.15 25.68
N LEU A 108 15.73 22.06 24.40
CA LEU A 108 14.47 21.45 23.96
C LEU A 108 14.68 20.52 22.77
N THR A 109 14.30 19.25 22.93
CA THR A 109 14.18 18.30 21.83
C THR A 109 12.74 17.85 21.66
N VAL A 110 12.24 17.91 20.43
CA VAL A 110 10.92 17.44 20.07
C VAL A 110 11.06 16.11 19.33
N TYR A 111 10.38 15.08 19.82
CA TYR A 111 10.24 13.81 19.14
C TYR A 111 8.84 13.71 18.57
N LEU A 112 8.74 13.41 17.29
CA LEU A 112 7.48 13.25 16.57
C LEU A 112 7.40 11.83 16.06
N ARG A 113 6.24 11.18 16.19
CA ARG A 113 5.95 9.91 15.52
C ARG A 113 4.62 10.02 14.81
N HIS A 114 4.58 9.55 13.57
CA HIS A 114 3.39 9.48 12.76
C HIS A 114 3.24 8.06 12.23
N SER A 115 2.10 7.42 12.48
CA SER A 115 1.85 6.05 12.04
C SER A 115 0.44 5.90 11.45
N ILE A 116 0.34 5.22 10.31
CA ILE A 116 -0.91 4.95 9.58
C ILE A 116 -0.89 3.51 9.07
N SER A 117 -2.01 2.82 9.21
CA SER A 117 -2.24 1.50 8.61
C SER A 117 -3.05 1.61 7.33
N VAL A 118 -2.63 0.91 6.28
CA VAL A 118 -3.31 0.93 4.98
C VAL A 118 -3.53 -0.50 4.46
N PRO A 119 -4.58 -1.20 4.94
CA PRO A 119 -5.08 -2.40 4.28
C PRO A 119 -5.55 -2.07 2.85
N THR A 120 -5.19 -2.91 1.89
CA THR A 120 -5.46 -2.69 0.48
C THR A 120 -5.92 -3.99 -0.16
N PHE A 121 -7.07 -3.98 -0.80
CA PHE A 121 -7.49 -5.07 -1.68
C PHE A 121 -7.14 -4.72 -3.12
N TYR A 122 -6.75 -5.73 -3.90
CA TYR A 122 -6.44 -5.53 -5.31
C TYR A 122 -6.84 -6.72 -6.16
N THR A 123 -7.08 -6.43 -7.43
CA THR A 123 -7.25 -7.43 -8.48
C THR A 123 -6.64 -6.91 -9.77
N GLY A 124 -6.29 -7.78 -10.70
CA GLY A 124 -5.64 -7.33 -11.92
C GLY A 124 -5.55 -8.38 -13.01
N PHE A 125 -4.60 -8.15 -13.91
CA PHE A 125 -4.25 -9.04 -14.99
C PHE A 125 -2.74 -9.11 -15.13
N GLN A 126 -2.20 -10.31 -15.22
CA GLN A 126 -0.78 -10.58 -15.43
C GLN A 126 -0.60 -11.39 -16.72
N PHE A 127 0.40 -10.98 -17.49
CA PHE A 127 0.80 -11.59 -18.74
C PHE A 127 2.24 -12.08 -18.65
N GLN A 128 2.44 -13.40 -18.75
CA GLN A 128 3.76 -14.01 -18.82
C GLN A 128 4.27 -13.89 -20.26
N PHE A 129 5.19 -12.96 -20.49
CA PHE A 129 5.66 -12.65 -21.84
C PHE A 129 6.94 -13.40 -22.22
N MET A 130 7.66 -13.97 -21.26
CA MET A 130 8.92 -14.68 -21.52
C MET A 130 9.14 -15.82 -20.53
N LYS A 131 9.66 -16.94 -21.04
CA LYS A 131 10.09 -18.10 -20.26
C LYS A 131 11.57 -18.34 -20.53
N PHE A 132 12.36 -18.46 -19.47
CA PHE A 132 13.79 -18.78 -19.50
C PHE A 132 13.96 -20.27 -19.13
N PRO A 133 14.10 -21.17 -20.12
CA PRO A 133 14.03 -22.62 -19.87
C PRO A 133 15.19 -23.12 -18.99
N LEU A 134 16.38 -22.55 -19.14
CA LEU A 134 17.58 -22.98 -18.41
C LEU A 134 17.50 -22.71 -16.89
N ALA A 135 16.69 -21.73 -16.48
CA ALA A 135 16.57 -21.32 -15.08
C ALA A 135 15.19 -21.67 -14.49
N ASN A 136 14.28 -22.27 -15.26
CA ASN A 136 12.87 -22.44 -14.88
C ASN A 136 12.24 -21.14 -14.34
N VAL A 137 12.56 -20.01 -14.97
CA VAL A 137 12.03 -18.69 -14.62
C VAL A 137 11.08 -18.18 -15.69
N LYS A 138 9.99 -17.55 -15.30
CA LYS A 138 9.07 -16.84 -16.18
C LYS A 138 9.04 -15.36 -15.82
N ALA A 139 9.16 -14.48 -16.81
CA ALA A 139 8.96 -13.04 -16.64
C ALA A 139 7.53 -12.65 -16.99
N TYR A 140 6.98 -11.71 -16.23
CA TYR A 140 5.62 -11.24 -16.41
C TYR A 140 5.50 -9.73 -16.25
N ALA A 141 4.47 -9.18 -16.89
CA ALA A 141 3.99 -7.83 -16.69
C ALA A 141 2.55 -7.88 -16.21
N GLY A 142 2.13 -6.94 -15.37
CA GLY A 142 0.77 -6.92 -14.84
C GLY A 142 0.24 -5.53 -14.58
N LEU A 143 -1.08 -5.40 -14.64
CA LEU A 143 -1.82 -4.21 -14.28
C LEU A 143 -2.83 -4.56 -13.19
N GLU A 144 -2.82 -3.81 -12.09
CA GLU A 144 -3.62 -4.06 -10.90
C GLU A 144 -4.46 -2.83 -10.56
N ALA A 145 -5.75 -3.02 -10.32
CA ALA A 145 -6.64 -2.04 -9.71
C ALA A 145 -6.65 -2.26 -8.19
N ARG A 146 -6.61 -1.16 -7.42
CA ARG A 146 -6.39 -1.21 -5.97
C ARG A 146 -7.41 -0.37 -5.22
N ALA A 147 -7.89 -0.88 -4.10
CA ALA A 147 -8.74 -0.18 -3.14
C ALA A 147 -8.01 -0.14 -1.78
N SER A 148 -7.45 1.02 -1.45
CA SER A 148 -6.64 1.25 -0.25
C SER A 148 -7.48 1.94 0.82
N PHE A 149 -7.54 1.34 2.00
CA PHE A 149 -8.30 1.84 3.14
C PHE A 149 -7.32 2.49 4.11
N VAL A 150 -7.10 3.79 3.96
CA VAL A 150 -6.22 4.58 4.83
C VAL A 150 -6.94 4.79 6.16
N GLN A 151 -6.48 4.12 7.21
CA GLN A 151 -7.09 4.20 8.53
C GLN A 151 -6.75 5.51 9.24
N GLU A 152 -7.52 5.83 10.28
CA GLU A 152 -7.09 6.81 11.28
C GLU A 152 -5.75 6.36 11.87
N GLY A 153 -4.78 7.27 11.84
CA GLY A 153 -3.45 7.05 12.36
C GLY A 153 -3.27 7.59 13.78
N VAL A 154 -2.03 7.51 14.26
CA VAL A 154 -1.60 8.09 15.53
C VAL A 154 -0.53 9.13 15.25
N PHE A 155 -0.70 10.31 15.85
CA PHE A 155 0.29 11.36 15.89
C PHE A 155 0.75 11.58 17.34
N TYR A 156 2.01 11.24 17.59
CA TYR A 156 2.64 11.31 18.90
C TYR A 156 3.69 12.41 18.91
N ARG A 157 3.69 13.23 19.96
CA ARG A 157 4.63 14.33 20.16
C ARG A 157 5.17 14.27 21.57
N ARG A 158 6.50 14.26 21.71
CA ARG A 158 7.19 14.37 23.00
C ARG A 158 8.13 15.56 23.00
N PHE A 159 7.88 16.49 23.90
CA PHE A 159 8.74 17.64 24.17
C PHE A 159 9.62 17.27 25.36
N TYR A 160 10.94 17.18 25.14
CA TYR A 160 11.91 16.86 26.17
C TYR A 160 12.74 18.10 26.51
N TYR A 161 12.65 18.54 27.77
CA TYR A 161 13.32 19.71 28.30
C TYR A 161 14.57 19.26 29.08
N HIS A 162 15.74 19.41 28.46
CA HIS A 162 17.01 18.91 29.00
C HIS A 162 17.36 19.53 30.36
N ALA A 163 17.13 20.84 30.52
CA ALA A 163 17.41 21.56 31.76
C ALA A 163 16.57 21.10 32.96
N LEU A 164 15.39 20.51 32.71
CA LEU A 164 14.45 20.08 33.73
C LEU A 164 14.38 18.55 33.86
N ASP A 165 15.13 17.81 33.03
CA ASP A 165 15.02 16.36 32.85
C ASP A 165 13.56 15.89 32.80
N SER A 166 12.73 16.59 32.02
CA SER A 166 11.28 16.38 32.01
C SER A 166 10.75 16.24 30.58
N SER A 167 9.65 15.51 30.43
CA SER A 167 8.97 15.42 29.13
C SER A 167 7.47 15.58 29.21
N PHE A 168 6.93 16.31 28.24
CA PHE A 168 5.51 16.41 27.97
C PHE A 168 5.18 15.59 26.74
N ILE A 169 4.18 14.72 26.87
CA ILE A 169 3.77 13.79 25.82
C ILE A 169 2.34 14.12 25.42
N TYR A 170 2.11 14.26 24.13
CA TYR A 170 0.80 14.43 23.52
C TYR A 170 0.61 13.35 22.47
N GLU A 171 -0.49 12.62 22.58
CA GLU A 171 -0.92 11.65 21.58
C GLU A 171 -2.31 12.03 21.09
N SER A 172 -2.48 12.08 19.77
CA SER A 172 -3.75 12.38 19.13
C SER A 172 -3.96 11.48 17.93
N LYS A 173 -5.22 11.23 17.59
CA LYS A 173 -5.58 10.62 16.32
C LYS A 173 -5.22 11.58 15.17
N THR A 174 -4.85 11.02 14.02
CA THR A 174 -4.74 11.79 12.78
C THR A 174 -6.11 11.96 12.14
N LYS A 175 -6.13 12.41 10.88
CA LYS A 175 -7.34 12.62 10.08
C LYS A 175 -8.18 11.35 9.94
N ASP A 176 -9.49 11.56 9.77
CA ASP A 176 -10.46 10.49 9.56
C ASP A 176 -10.07 9.51 8.45
N ALA A 177 -10.51 8.27 8.62
CA ALA A 177 -10.26 7.19 7.68
C ALA A 177 -10.82 7.52 6.27
N ALA A 178 -10.13 7.02 5.25
CA ALA A 178 -10.38 7.34 3.86
C ALA A 178 -10.16 6.12 2.97
N THR A 179 -11.06 5.87 2.02
CA THR A 179 -10.84 4.88 0.96
C THR A 179 -10.34 5.58 -0.28
N ARG A 180 -9.27 5.08 -0.90
CA ARG A 180 -8.69 5.57 -2.14
C ARG A 180 -8.55 4.46 -3.16
N PHE A 181 -8.82 4.78 -4.41
CA PHE A 181 -8.66 3.85 -5.51
C PHE A 181 -7.47 4.24 -6.35
N GLY A 182 -6.73 3.22 -6.77
CA GLY A 182 -5.44 3.36 -7.41
C GLY A 182 -5.20 2.29 -8.46
N ALA A 183 -4.05 2.38 -9.09
CA ALA A 183 -3.58 1.39 -10.04
C ALA A 183 -2.07 1.16 -9.88
N VAL A 184 -1.61 -0.04 -10.21
CA VAL A 184 -0.20 -0.44 -10.18
C VAL A 184 0.14 -1.16 -11.48
N LEU A 185 1.25 -0.77 -12.09
CA LEU A 185 1.94 -1.54 -13.13
C LEU A 185 3.06 -2.34 -12.47
N ARG A 186 3.09 -3.65 -12.70
CA ARG A 186 4.04 -4.59 -12.10
C ARG A 186 4.87 -5.30 -13.15
N LEU A 187 6.15 -5.48 -12.87
CA LEU A 187 7.05 -6.35 -13.60
C LEU A 187 7.67 -7.34 -12.63
N GLY A 188 7.75 -8.61 -12.99
CA GLY A 188 8.31 -9.61 -12.09
C GLY A 188 8.81 -10.86 -12.77
N PHE A 189 9.42 -11.69 -11.95
CA PHE A 189 9.98 -12.98 -12.28
C PHE A 189 9.43 -14.02 -11.30
N GLN A 190 8.94 -15.12 -11.85
CA GLN A 190 8.50 -16.29 -11.10
C GLN A 190 9.49 -17.41 -11.39
N GLY A 191 10.26 -17.83 -10.39
CA GLY A 191 11.19 -18.95 -10.48
C GLY A 191 10.65 -20.17 -9.75
N GLU A 192 10.78 -21.35 -10.36
CA GLU A 192 10.56 -22.63 -9.67
C GLU A 192 11.74 -22.94 -8.76
N VAL A 193 11.47 -23.24 -7.49
CA VAL A 193 12.49 -23.72 -6.56
C VAL A 193 12.50 -25.24 -6.57
N ILE A 194 11.34 -25.81 -6.29
CA ILE A 194 11.05 -27.24 -6.33
C ILE A 194 9.53 -27.35 -6.41
N ASP A 195 8.97 -28.09 -7.36
CA ASP A 195 7.52 -28.25 -7.43
C ASP A 195 6.94 -28.78 -6.11
N PRO A 196 5.86 -28.19 -5.56
CA PRO A 196 5.00 -27.12 -6.10
C PRO A 196 5.34 -25.68 -5.61
N TRP A 197 6.56 -25.44 -5.15
CA TRP A 197 7.04 -24.17 -4.58
C TRP A 197 7.81 -23.28 -5.58
N PHE A 198 7.42 -22.01 -5.59
CA PHE A 198 7.95 -20.98 -6.46
C PHE A 198 8.33 -19.73 -5.64
N VAL A 199 9.27 -18.95 -6.17
CA VAL A 199 9.58 -17.61 -5.67
C VAL A 199 9.15 -16.60 -6.71
N ASN A 200 8.42 -15.58 -6.26
CA ASN A 200 8.02 -14.44 -7.07
C ASN A 200 8.76 -13.19 -6.59
N PHE A 201 9.58 -12.64 -7.45
CA PHE A 201 10.22 -11.34 -7.24
C PHE A 201 9.60 -10.32 -8.19
N SER A 202 9.17 -9.16 -7.68
CA SER A 202 8.60 -8.12 -8.53
C SER A 202 8.93 -6.70 -8.08
N ALA A 203 8.95 -5.81 -9.07
CA ALA A 203 8.98 -4.37 -8.88
C ALA A 203 7.70 -3.77 -9.48
N ALA A 204 7.14 -2.75 -8.86
CA ALA A 204 5.91 -2.15 -9.34
C ALA A 204 5.91 -0.63 -9.16
N TYR A 205 5.29 0.08 -10.10
CA TYR A 205 5.06 1.51 -10.05
C TYR A 205 3.56 1.76 -9.99
N GLY A 206 3.12 2.59 -9.06
CA GLY A 206 1.70 2.79 -8.84
C GLY A 206 1.30 4.20 -8.42
N VAL A 207 -0.01 4.37 -8.35
CA VAL A 207 -0.67 5.55 -7.80
C VAL A 207 -1.77 5.06 -6.85
N MET A 208 -1.69 5.41 -5.56
CA MET A 208 -2.68 4.99 -4.54
C MET A 208 -3.95 5.85 -4.60
N ASN A 209 -3.79 7.13 -4.95
CA ASN A 209 -4.80 8.16 -4.77
C ASN A 209 -5.35 8.70 -6.10
N LEU A 210 -5.65 7.82 -7.04
CA LEU A 210 -6.11 8.21 -8.37
C LEU A 210 -7.56 8.72 -8.32
N LEU A 211 -8.43 7.99 -7.62
CA LEU A 211 -9.85 8.33 -7.41
C LEU A 211 -10.21 8.31 -5.92
N GLY A 212 -11.23 9.06 -5.55
CA GLY A 212 -11.71 9.19 -4.16
C GLY A 212 -11.04 10.32 -3.35
N ARG A 213 -10.26 11.19 -4.01
CA ARG A 213 -9.65 12.39 -3.41
C ARG A 213 -10.69 13.34 -2.83
N ASN A 214 -10.36 13.99 -1.72
CA ASN A 214 -11.19 14.94 -1.00
C ASN A 214 -10.34 16.09 -0.44
N ASP A 215 -10.37 17.23 -1.13
CA ASP A 215 -9.60 18.42 -0.75
C ASP A 215 -9.95 18.95 0.64
N LYS A 216 -11.15 18.69 1.18
CA LYS A 216 -11.51 19.06 2.56
C LYS A 216 -10.75 18.25 3.62
N ARG A 217 -10.34 17.02 3.28
CA ARG A 217 -9.47 16.19 4.12
C ARG A 217 -8.00 16.58 3.95
N GLY A 218 -7.64 17.29 2.88
CA GLY A 218 -6.26 17.57 2.51
C GLY A 218 -5.48 16.30 2.16
N GLU A 219 -4.17 16.34 2.32
CA GLU A 219 -3.24 15.33 1.84
C GLU A 219 -3.46 13.94 2.48
N LEU A 220 -3.25 12.87 1.71
CA LEU A 220 -3.69 11.55 2.17
C LEU A 220 -2.93 11.05 3.40
N LEU A 221 -1.60 11.17 3.36
CA LEU A 221 -0.65 10.52 4.28
C LEU A 221 0.05 11.51 5.21
N THR A 222 -0.61 12.59 5.58
CA THR A 222 -0.14 13.59 6.55
C THR A 222 -0.97 13.51 7.85
N PRO A 223 -0.42 13.93 8.99
CA PRO A 223 -1.13 13.79 10.27
C PRO A 223 -2.24 14.84 10.46
N LEU A 224 -2.11 16.01 9.84
CA LEU A 224 -2.96 17.19 10.05
C LEU A 224 -3.39 17.79 8.69
N THR A 225 -4.33 18.74 8.70
CA THR A 225 -4.82 19.46 7.50
C THR A 225 -4.28 20.88 7.37
N ASN A 226 -3.56 21.36 8.38
CA ASN A 226 -3.08 22.74 8.42
C ASN A 226 -2.19 23.01 7.20
N PHE A 227 -2.50 24.11 6.50
CA PHE A 227 -1.78 24.57 5.31
C PHE A 227 -1.91 23.67 4.06
N GLU A 228 -2.80 22.69 4.10
CA GLU A 228 -3.13 21.86 2.93
C GLU A 228 -4.31 22.47 2.17
N THR A 229 -4.16 22.64 0.86
CA THR A 229 -5.20 23.22 0.00
C THR A 229 -5.88 22.20 -0.90
N LYS A 230 -5.18 21.09 -1.19
CA LYS A 230 -5.63 20.09 -2.15
C LYS A 230 -5.07 18.72 -1.78
N GLU A 231 -5.79 17.66 -2.10
CA GLU A 231 -5.28 16.31 -1.98
C GLU A 231 -4.53 15.88 -3.26
N SER A 232 -3.25 15.55 -3.13
CA SER A 232 -2.38 15.21 -4.25
C SER A 232 -2.43 13.72 -4.64
N LEU A 233 -1.96 13.42 -5.85
CA LEU A 233 -1.70 12.03 -6.25
C LEU A 233 -0.53 11.48 -5.44
N VAL A 234 -0.68 10.26 -4.94
CA VAL A 234 0.37 9.54 -4.21
C VAL A 234 0.98 8.49 -5.12
N PHE A 235 2.06 8.85 -5.81
CA PHE A 235 2.85 7.90 -6.58
C PHE A 235 3.69 7.04 -5.64
N ASN A 236 3.83 5.76 -5.97
CA ASN A 236 4.56 4.82 -5.14
C ASN A 236 5.33 3.77 -5.95
N PHE A 237 6.40 3.28 -5.36
CA PHE A 237 7.21 2.17 -5.86
C PHE A 237 7.10 1.00 -4.90
N HIS A 238 6.95 -0.21 -5.44
CA HIS A 238 6.86 -1.45 -4.70
C HIS A 238 8.02 -2.36 -5.08
N LEU A 239 8.59 -3.04 -4.09
CA LEU A 239 9.45 -4.21 -4.27
C LEU A 239 8.87 -5.35 -3.47
N ALA A 240 8.75 -6.52 -4.06
CA ALA A 240 8.17 -7.69 -3.39
C ALA A 240 9.02 -8.93 -3.61
N LEU A 241 9.16 -9.71 -2.54
CA LEU A 241 9.69 -11.07 -2.57
C LEU A 241 8.67 -11.97 -1.90
N LEU A 242 8.01 -12.80 -2.70
CA LEU A 242 6.90 -13.61 -2.27
C LEU A 242 7.19 -15.09 -2.53
N ILE A 243 6.69 -15.94 -1.65
CA ILE A 243 6.69 -17.39 -1.81
C ILE A 243 5.33 -17.78 -2.38
N GLN A 244 5.34 -18.63 -3.39
CA GLN A 244 4.15 -19.13 -4.05
C GLN A 244 4.08 -20.66 -3.97
N TYR A 245 2.88 -21.16 -3.72
CA TYR A 245 2.54 -22.58 -3.73
C TYR A 245 1.47 -22.83 -4.79
N ARG A 246 1.72 -23.77 -5.71
CA ARG A 246 0.73 -24.21 -6.70
C ARG A 246 -0.14 -25.32 -6.11
N LEU A 247 -1.45 -25.19 -6.23
CA LEU A 247 -2.45 -26.15 -5.75
C LEU A 247 -2.69 -27.25 -6.77
#